data_AF-A0A5J6LB43-F1
#
_entry.id   AF-A0A5J6LB43-F1
#
_cell.length_a   1.000
_cell.length_b   1.000
_cell.length_c   1.000
_cell.angle_alpha   90.00
_cell.angle_beta   90.00
_cell.angle_gamma   90.00
#
_symmetry.space_group_name_H-M   'P 1'
#
loop_
_entity.id
_entity.type
_entity.pdbx_description
1 polymer ?
#
loop_
_entity_poly.entity_id
_entity_poly.type
_entity_poly.pdbx_seq_one_letter_code
_entity_poly.pdbx_strand_id
1 'polypeptide(L)'
;MTNQKRQDNWQQIITQWQQSDLSGAAFCRQQSVSYHQFSYWRQKLTDDQIGESIQPTGFTRVTQVKESITASELVLTLPGGFSITGLQANNIHLLGAILRQL
;
A
#
# COMPACT_ATOMS: atom_id res chain seq x y z
N MET A 1 5.17 -32.02 -21.93
CA MET A 1 5.87 -30.84 -22.49
C MET A 1 6.45 -30.05 -21.33
N THR A 2 7.77 -29.83 -21.32
CA THR A 2 8.53 -29.20 -20.22
C THR A 2 8.03 -27.77 -19.94
N ASN A 3 8.07 -27.34 -18.67
CA ASN A 3 7.61 -26.01 -18.24
C ASN A 3 8.33 -24.88 -19.01
N GLN A 4 9.63 -25.09 -19.27
CA GLN A 4 10.49 -24.18 -20.02
C GLN A 4 9.98 -23.90 -21.44
N LYS A 5 9.66 -24.95 -22.21
CA LYS A 5 9.22 -24.79 -23.60
C LYS A 5 7.91 -24.01 -23.72
N ARG A 6 7.06 -24.08 -22.68
CA ARG A 6 5.83 -23.29 -22.61
C ARG A 6 6.14 -21.82 -22.36
N GLN A 7 7.05 -21.53 -21.44
CA GLN A 7 7.50 -20.17 -21.17
C GLN A 7 8.12 -19.53 -22.42
N ASP A 8 8.98 -20.25 -23.14
CA ASP A 8 9.59 -19.75 -24.38
C ASP A 8 8.53 -19.41 -25.45
N ASN A 9 7.54 -20.28 -25.64
CA ASN A 9 6.44 -20.03 -26.56
C ASN A 9 5.63 -18.77 -26.17
N TRP A 10 5.35 -18.59 -24.86
CA TRP A 10 4.62 -17.41 -24.39
C TRP A 10 5.45 -16.14 -24.47
N GLN A 11 6.76 -16.22 -24.26
CA GLN A 11 7.67 -15.10 -24.48
C GLN A 11 7.55 -14.59 -25.92
N GLN A 12 7.58 -15.49 -26.90
CA GLN A 12 7.44 -15.14 -28.32
C GLN A 12 6.09 -14.48 -28.63
N ILE A 13 4.99 -15.01 -28.08
CA ILE A 13 3.64 -14.45 -28.25
C ILE A 13 3.56 -13.03 -27.68
N ILE A 14 4.13 -12.80 -26.50
CA ILE A 14 4.12 -11.47 -25.86
C ILE A 14 5.01 -10.48 -26.63
N THR A 15 6.15 -10.90 -27.16
CA THR A 15 7.00 -10.06 -28.02
C THR A 15 6.27 -9.67 -29.31
N GLN A 16 5.59 -10.62 -29.97
CA GLN A 16 4.79 -10.32 -31.16
C GLN A 16 3.64 -9.36 -30.85
N TRP A 17 3.01 -9.51 -29.69
CA TRP A 17 1.99 -8.57 -29.24
C TRP A 17 2.57 -7.16 -29.04
N GLN A 18 3.71 -7.02 -28.36
CA GLN A 18 4.38 -5.72 -28.16
C GLN A 18 4.76 -5.05 -29.49
N GLN A 19 5.15 -5.82 -30.50
CA GLN A 19 5.47 -5.30 -31.84
C GLN A 19 4.23 -4.94 -32.67
N SER A 20 3.06 -5.46 -32.32
CA SER A 20 1.83 -5.25 -33.08
C SER A 20 1.11 -3.93 -32.77
N ASP A 21 1.47 -3.25 -31.67
CA ASP A 21 0.76 -2.07 -31.12
C ASP A 21 -0.77 -2.27 -30.93
N LEU A 22 -1.24 -3.51 -30.98
CA LEU A 22 -2.65 -3.86 -30.79
C LEU A 22 -2.98 -3.94 -29.29
N SER A 23 -4.25 -3.67 -28.94
CA SER A 23 -4.73 -4.00 -27.59
C SER A 23 -4.65 -5.53 -27.36
N GLY A 24 -4.36 -5.96 -26.13
CA GLY A 24 -4.23 -7.39 -25.81
C GLY A 24 -5.48 -8.21 -26.18
N ALA A 25 -6.67 -7.63 -26.07
CA ALA A 25 -7.91 -8.26 -26.50
C ALA A 25 -8.00 -8.43 -28.03
N ALA A 26 -7.57 -7.43 -28.81
CA ALA A 26 -7.55 -7.50 -30.27
C ALA A 26 -6.54 -8.55 -30.77
N PHE A 27 -5.34 -8.59 -30.17
CA PHE A 27 -4.33 -9.58 -30.48
C PHE A 27 -4.80 -11.02 -30.15
N CYS A 28 -5.41 -11.23 -28.98
CA CYS A 28 -5.98 -12.53 -28.61
C CYS A 28 -7.05 -13.00 -29.61
N ARG A 29 -7.89 -12.09 -30.12
CA ARG A 29 -8.89 -12.40 -31.14
C ARG A 29 -8.25 -12.78 -32.47
N GLN A 30 -7.20 -12.08 -32.91
CA GLN A 30 -6.54 -12.34 -34.19
C GLN A 30 -5.75 -13.65 -34.19
N GLN A 31 -5.01 -13.94 -33.12
CA GLN A 31 -4.17 -15.14 -32.99
C GLN A 31 -4.94 -16.34 -32.42
N SER A 32 -6.24 -16.21 -32.15
CA SER A 32 -7.06 -17.24 -31.48
C SER A 32 -6.46 -17.74 -30.16
N VAL A 33 -5.80 -16.83 -29.43
CA VAL A 33 -5.17 -17.13 -28.14
C VAL A 33 -6.16 -16.84 -27.02
N SER A 34 -6.18 -17.72 -26.02
CA SER A 34 -7.04 -17.53 -24.86
C SER A 34 -6.63 -16.30 -24.04
N TYR A 35 -7.58 -15.38 -23.84
CA TYR A 35 -7.35 -14.12 -23.13
C TYR A 35 -6.87 -14.33 -21.68
N HIS A 36 -7.40 -15.32 -20.96
CA HIS A 36 -6.97 -15.57 -19.58
C HIS A 36 -5.51 -16.03 -19.51
N GLN A 37 -5.08 -16.85 -20.48
CA GLN A 37 -3.70 -17.32 -20.54
C GLN A 37 -2.76 -16.18 -20.91
N PHE A 38 -3.16 -15.35 -21.88
CA PHE A 38 -2.43 -14.16 -22.25
C PHE A 38 -2.24 -13.20 -21.07
N SER A 39 -3.31 -12.90 -20.33
CA SER A 39 -3.24 -12.01 -19.16
C SER A 39 -2.30 -12.57 -18.09
N TYR A 40 -2.42 -13.87 -17.79
CA TYR A 40 -1.56 -14.55 -16.82
C TYR A 40 -0.08 -14.50 -17.22
N TRP A 41 0.24 -14.85 -18.47
CA TRP A 41 1.62 -14.87 -18.95
C TRP A 41 2.21 -13.48 -19.11
N ARG A 42 1.40 -12.49 -19.51
CA ARG A 42 1.82 -11.08 -19.52
C ARG A 42 2.25 -10.63 -18.13
N GLN A 43 1.44 -10.91 -17.11
CA GLN A 43 1.77 -10.56 -15.73
C GLN A 43 3.02 -11.31 -15.26
N LYS A 44 3.04 -12.64 -15.43
CA LYS A 44 4.16 -13.49 -15.02
C LYS A 44 5.50 -13.08 -15.66
N LEU A 45 5.50 -12.72 -16.95
CA LEU A 45 6.71 -12.29 -17.65
C LEU A 45 7.09 -10.83 -17.34
N THR A 46 6.16 -10.01 -16.83
CA THR A 46 6.47 -8.66 -16.33
C THR A 46 7.12 -8.75 -14.94
N ASP A 47 6.58 -9.61 -14.07
CA ASP A 47 7.12 -9.90 -12.73
C ASP A 47 8.53 -10.52 -12.76
N ASP A 48 8.86 -11.29 -13.79
CA ASP A 48 10.20 -11.88 -13.93
C ASP A 48 11.25 -10.85 -14.39
N GLN A 49 10.82 -9.78 -15.06
CA GLN A 49 11.70 -8.69 -15.54
C GLN A 49 11.91 -7.61 -14.47
N ILE A 50 10.87 -7.34 -13.70
CA ILE A 50 10.91 -6.44 -12.56
C ILE A 50 11.14 -7.34 -11.36
N GLY A 51 12.39 -7.61 -10.99
CA GLY A 51 12.75 -8.41 -9.80
C GLY A 51 12.16 -7.92 -8.45
N GLU A 52 11.27 -6.94 -8.49
CA GLU A 52 10.37 -6.55 -7.42
C GLU A 52 9.02 -7.21 -7.64
N SER A 53 8.75 -8.24 -6.83
CA SER A 53 7.42 -8.71 -6.45
C SER A 53 6.39 -7.58 -6.58
N ILE A 54 5.59 -7.58 -7.66
CA ILE A 54 4.37 -6.78 -7.70
C ILE A 54 3.56 -7.24 -6.48
N GLN A 55 3.52 -6.38 -5.47
CA GLN A 55 2.73 -6.59 -4.26
C GLN A 55 1.34 -6.95 -4.76
N PRO A 56 0.81 -8.15 -4.45
CA PRO A 56 -0.51 -8.52 -4.89
C PRO A 56 -1.45 -7.43 -4.42
N THR A 57 -2.29 -6.93 -5.33
CA THR A 57 -3.41 -6.04 -5.00
C THR A 57 -4.38 -6.82 -4.12
N GLY A 58 -4.04 -6.91 -2.85
CA GLY A 58 -4.72 -7.69 -1.82
C GLY A 58 -4.68 -6.94 -0.49
N PHE A 59 -5.15 -7.61 0.56
CA PHE A 59 -5.21 -7.02 1.88
C PHE A 59 -3.79 -6.72 2.40
N THR A 60 -3.50 -5.44 2.64
CA THR A 60 -2.28 -5.01 3.33
C THR A 60 -2.44 -5.20 4.84
N ARG A 61 -1.37 -5.63 5.51
CA ARG A 61 -1.38 -5.84 6.96
C ARG A 61 -1.39 -4.49 7.65
N VAL A 62 -2.50 -4.16 8.31
CA VAL A 62 -2.56 -3.00 9.22
C VAL A 62 -1.74 -3.32 10.45
N THR A 63 -0.57 -2.72 10.57
CA THR A 63 0.17 -2.66 11.83
C THR A 63 -0.53 -1.64 12.71
N GLN A 64 -1.03 -2.08 13.87
CA GLN A 64 -1.43 -1.14 14.91
C GLN A 64 -0.22 -0.28 15.25
N VAL A 65 -0.34 1.03 14.98
CA VAL A 65 0.50 2.01 15.63
C VAL A 65 0.27 1.79 17.11
N LYS A 66 1.28 1.26 17.80
CA LYS A 66 1.32 1.39 19.24
C LYS A 66 1.34 2.89 19.48
N GLU A 67 0.19 3.45 19.80
CA GLU A 67 0.14 4.71 20.51
C GLU A 67 1.06 4.50 21.70
N SER A 68 2.23 5.12 21.63
CA SER A 68 3.05 5.32 22.80
C SER A 68 2.13 6.08 23.75
N ILE A 69 1.52 5.37 24.70
CA ILE A 69 0.87 5.94 25.86
C ILE A 69 2.01 6.57 26.66
N THR A 70 2.47 7.72 26.17
CA THR A 70 3.47 8.53 26.83
C THR A 70 2.66 9.34 27.82
N ALA A 71 2.55 8.79 29.04
CA ALA A 71 2.02 9.41 30.24
C ALA A 71 0.76 10.29 30.04
N SER A 72 -0.42 9.72 30.33
CA SER A 72 -1.72 10.37 30.55
C SER A 72 -1.62 11.90 30.71
N GLU A 73 -1.62 12.60 29.58
CA GLU A 73 -1.53 14.05 29.54
C GLU A 73 -2.95 14.57 29.77
N LEU A 74 -3.15 15.23 30.91
CA LEU A 74 -4.44 15.81 31.25
C LEU A 74 -4.55 17.19 30.61
N VAL A 75 -5.66 17.44 29.92
CA VAL A 75 -5.96 18.72 29.29
C VAL A 75 -7.14 19.36 30.01
N LEU A 76 -6.97 20.60 30.46
CA LEU A 76 -8.04 21.40 31.06
C LEU A 76 -8.48 22.49 30.10
N THR A 77 -9.78 22.55 29.84
CA THR A 77 -10.41 23.60 29.05
C THR A 77 -11.18 24.53 30.00
N LEU A 78 -10.88 25.83 29.93
CA LEU A 78 -11.50 26.85 30.76
C LEU A 78 -12.56 27.64 29.97
N PRO A 79 -13.58 28.19 30.65
CA PRO A 79 -14.49 29.17 30.06
C PRO A 79 -13.69 30.34 29.46
N GLY A 80 -14.02 30.73 28.23
CA GLY A 80 -13.28 31.76 27.49
C GLY A 80 -12.29 31.23 26.46
N GLY A 81 -12.18 29.91 26.29
CA GLY A 81 -11.41 29.29 25.20
C GLY A 81 -9.94 29.06 25.51
N PHE A 82 -9.52 29.23 26.77
CA PHE A 82 -8.17 28.89 27.21
C PHE A 82 -8.05 27.38 27.45
N SER A 83 -6.94 26.80 27.00
CA SER A 83 -6.63 25.38 27.17
C SER A 83 -5.25 25.22 27.80
N ILE A 84 -5.18 24.49 28.91
CA ILE A 84 -3.93 24.11 29.57
C ILE A 84 -3.64 22.66 29.21
N THR A 85 -2.55 22.43 28.48
CA THR A 85 -2.07 21.11 28.06
C THR A 85 -0.80 20.74 28.85
N GLY A 86 -0.33 19.51 28.70
CA GLY A 86 0.93 19.05 29.30
C GLY A 86 0.83 18.66 30.76
N LEU A 87 -0.37 18.53 31.35
CA LEU A 87 -0.50 18.22 32.77
C LEU A 87 -0.20 16.74 33.03
N GLN A 88 0.80 16.52 33.87
CA GLN A 88 1.34 15.23 34.29
C GLN A 88 1.44 15.22 35.82
N ALA A 89 1.62 14.03 36.42
CA ALA A 89 1.69 13.90 37.88
C ALA A 89 2.81 14.74 38.53
N ASN A 90 3.88 15.05 37.80
CA ASN A 90 5.02 15.84 38.28
C ASN A 90 4.78 17.36 38.28
N ASN A 91 3.83 17.87 37.50
CA ASN A 91 3.63 19.30 37.28
C ASN A 91 2.22 19.79 37.66
N ILE A 92 1.30 18.87 38.00
CA ILE A 92 -0.07 19.21 38.42
C ILE A 92 -0.14 20.19 39.60
N HIS A 93 0.87 20.18 40.47
CA HIS A 93 1.01 21.17 41.56
C HIS A 93 1.03 22.63 41.06
N LEU A 94 1.56 22.88 39.86
CA LEU A 94 1.66 24.23 39.28
C LEU A 94 0.31 24.77 38.80
N LEU A 95 -0.68 23.90 38.58
CA LEU A 95 -1.99 24.29 38.07
C LEU A 95 -2.65 25.36 38.97
N GLY A 96 -2.59 25.18 40.28
CA GLY A 96 -3.16 26.15 41.23
C GLY A 96 -2.44 27.50 41.26
N ALA A 97 -1.16 27.56 40.85
CA ALA A 97 -0.43 28.82 40.71
C ALA A 97 -0.83 29.55 39.42
N ILE A 98 -0.95 28.80 38.31
CA ILE A 98 -1.36 29.34 37.00
C ILE A 98 -2.78 29.90 37.08
N LEU A 99 -3.71 29.19 37.70
CA LEU A 99 -5.10 29.63 37.86
C LEU A 99 -5.26 30.90 38.73
N ARG A 100 -4.29 31.22 39.58
CA ARG A 100 -4.33 32.46 40.40
C ARG A 100 -3.82 33.70 39.66
N GLN A 101 -3.14 33.50 38.52
CA GLN A 101 -2.58 34.58 37.70
C GLN A 101 -3.47 34.93 36.50
N LEU A 102 -4.54 34.15 36.27
CA LEU A 102 -5.61 34.40 35.31
C LEU A 102 -6.76 35.13 36.00
#